data_AF-A0A0C2TB81-F1
#
_entry.id   AF-A0A0C2TB81-F1
#
_cell.length_a   1.000
_cell.length_b   1.000
_cell.length_c   1.000
_cell.angle_alpha   90.00
_cell.angle_beta   90.00
_cell.angle_gamma   90.00
#
_symmetry.space_group_name_H-M   'P 1'
#
loop_
_entity.id
_entity.type
_entity.pdbx_description
1 polymer ?
#
loop_
_entity_poly.entity_id
_entity_poly.type
_entity_poly.pdbx_seq_one_letter_code
_entity_poly.pdbx_strand_id
1 'polypeptide(L)'
;MGVRISTQSTARKPKCQEDEDGEVAIIENLPPKVKEEEERAKQSKTAAKSNEIKALVREIFKIFLGITKLNETDAIPVMEEIYDRNSLPFVRGSSEIHQVRFHWNRDLRDKHNRETLSILLEHAELRGPDLVQDVGKFLAMITTPDLRKVFDDQFNRLKKVAKGTHIKKEEDGITVNKNRDTRAKGKLEARSRKREVLPDGHEYRDPKYDAAYAYQLLSDDDDAPVTNANEPRVFISHAPLYRSKLLNDMWDAIDVIPDPSNPRQYTVRRRGEPIQRMPVRTKGFEGRLRRWMVDLEWLAEHPEANNEEMIADNGRLWGDTEDPAEMIARLKRASADKKSRKRKTVAEDGANGGPKINVED
;
A
#
# COMPACT_ATOMS: atom_id res chain seq x y z
N MET A 1 -72.05 21.54 19.28
CA MET A 1 -71.12 21.91 20.37
C MET A 1 -69.98 20.91 20.40
N GLY A 2 -68.72 21.39 20.42
CA GLY A 2 -67.54 20.54 20.67
C GLY A 2 -66.51 20.45 19.55
N VAL A 3 -65.97 21.59 19.09
CA VAL A 3 -64.76 21.63 18.25
C VAL A 3 -63.55 21.41 19.15
N ARG A 4 -62.86 20.27 19.03
CA ARG A 4 -61.57 20.01 19.69
C ARG A 4 -60.43 20.40 18.75
N ILE A 5 -59.80 21.52 19.06
CA ILE A 5 -58.54 21.95 18.46
C ILE A 5 -57.41 21.21 19.19
N SER A 6 -56.70 20.33 18.48
CA SER A 6 -55.50 19.65 18.97
C SER A 6 -54.27 20.41 18.47
N THR A 7 -53.66 21.19 19.35
CA THR A 7 -52.38 21.86 19.11
C THR A 7 -51.24 20.88 19.36
N GLN A 8 -50.58 20.40 18.29
CA GLN A 8 -49.31 19.68 18.42
C GLN A 8 -48.15 20.68 18.46
N SER A 9 -47.56 20.74 19.65
CA SER A 9 -46.31 21.42 19.97
C SER A 9 -45.14 20.80 19.20
N THR A 10 -44.53 21.56 18.29
CA THR A 10 -43.28 21.20 17.63
C THR A 10 -42.11 21.58 18.54
N ALA A 11 -41.72 20.65 19.41
CA ALA A 11 -40.46 20.73 20.14
C ALA A 11 -39.30 20.64 19.14
N ARG A 12 -38.76 21.79 18.73
CA ARG A 12 -37.47 21.88 18.03
C ARG A 12 -36.38 21.32 18.94
N LYS A 13 -35.76 20.22 18.51
CA LYS A 13 -34.49 19.74 19.09
C LYS A 13 -33.43 20.84 18.97
N PRO A 14 -32.64 21.10 20.01
CA PRO A 14 -31.48 21.96 19.89
C PRO A 14 -30.49 21.33 18.90
N LYS A 15 -30.10 22.12 17.92
CA LYS A 15 -29.07 21.80 16.94
C LYS A 15 -27.75 21.81 17.71
N CYS A 16 -27.17 20.64 17.98
CA CYS A 16 -25.77 20.56 18.41
C CYS A 16 -24.94 21.08 17.23
N GLN A 17 -24.44 22.30 17.36
CA GLN A 17 -23.31 22.76 16.57
C GLN A 17 -22.13 21.88 16.98
N GLU A 18 -21.66 21.08 16.03
CA GLU A 18 -20.35 20.45 16.12
C GLU A 18 -19.35 21.59 15.89
N ASP A 19 -18.80 22.09 16.99
CA ASP A 19 -17.65 22.97 16.99
C ASP A 19 -16.43 22.15 16.50
N GLU A 20 -16.23 22.07 15.18
CA GLU A 20 -15.02 21.52 14.52
C GLU A 20 -13.87 22.55 14.46
N ASP A 21 -13.85 23.55 15.33
CA ASP A 21 -12.81 24.58 15.39
C ASP A 21 -12.14 24.57 16.77
N GLY A 22 -11.30 23.57 17.05
CA GLY A 22 -10.79 23.40 18.41
C GLY A 22 -9.46 22.67 18.64
N GLU A 23 -8.68 22.34 17.60
CA GLU A 23 -7.38 21.65 17.82
C GLU A 23 -6.28 22.07 16.84
N VAL A 24 -6.12 23.38 16.59
CA VAL A 24 -4.95 23.90 15.86
C VAL A 24 -4.41 25.18 16.51
N ALA A 25 -4.05 25.15 17.80
CA ALA A 25 -3.31 26.26 18.42
C ALA A 25 -2.62 25.92 19.75
N ILE A 26 -1.97 24.76 19.89
CA ILE A 26 -1.05 24.52 21.04
C ILE A 26 0.25 23.88 20.55
N ILE A 27 0.91 24.49 19.55
CA ILE A 27 2.30 24.14 19.19
C ILE A 27 3.21 25.38 19.30
N GLU A 28 2.66 26.57 19.48
CA GLU A 28 3.45 27.80 19.31
C GLU A 28 4.45 28.06 20.46
N ASN A 29 4.23 27.49 21.65
CA ASN A 29 5.07 27.72 22.83
C ASN A 29 5.88 26.51 23.31
N LEU A 30 6.24 25.57 22.41
CA LEU A 30 7.30 24.62 22.74
C LEU A 30 8.64 25.38 22.87
N PRO A 31 9.46 25.08 23.90
CA PRO A 31 10.73 25.75 24.09
C PRO A 31 11.61 25.56 22.85
N PRO A 32 12.39 26.57 22.44
CA PRO A 32 13.10 26.60 21.15
C PRO A 32 13.97 25.35 20.89
N LYS A 33 14.51 24.75 21.96
CA LYS A 33 15.30 23.50 21.88
C LYS A 33 14.51 22.30 21.32
N VAL A 34 13.22 22.18 21.65
CA VAL A 34 12.39 21.05 21.20
C VAL A 34 12.08 21.20 19.71
N LYS A 35 11.84 22.42 19.23
CA LYS A 35 11.60 22.69 17.81
C LYS A 35 12.84 22.37 16.96
N GLU A 36 14.03 22.77 17.43
CA GLU A 36 15.30 22.48 16.75
C GLU A 36 15.59 20.96 16.68
N GLU A 37 15.32 20.21 17.75
CA GLU A 37 15.50 18.75 17.77
C GLU A 37 14.52 18.05 16.80
N GLU A 38 13.28 18.51 16.73
CA GLU A 38 12.28 17.97 15.80
C GLU A 38 12.65 18.23 14.33
N GLU A 39 13.12 19.44 14.02
CA GLU A 39 13.61 19.79 12.68
C GLU A 39 14.84 18.95 12.29
N ARG A 40 15.80 18.78 13.21
CA ARG A 40 16.96 17.91 13.00
C ARG A 40 16.54 16.46 12.74
N ALA A 41 15.55 15.95 13.48
CA ALA A 41 15.01 14.61 13.25
C ALA A 41 14.32 14.48 11.88
N LYS A 42 13.61 15.51 11.41
CA LYS A 42 13.00 15.54 10.06
C LYS A 42 14.07 15.58 8.96
N GLN A 43 15.11 16.39 9.12
CA GLN A 43 16.24 16.47 8.18
C GLN A 43 16.99 15.15 8.12
N SER A 44 17.29 14.53 9.26
CA SER A 44 17.94 13.22 9.35
C SER A 44 17.15 12.13 8.61
N LYS A 45 15.83 12.05 8.82
CA LYS A 45 14.95 11.11 8.11
C LYS A 45 14.89 11.37 6.60
N THR A 46 14.98 12.63 6.18
CA THR A 46 15.03 13.02 4.76
C THR A 46 16.37 12.58 4.14
N ALA A 47 17.48 12.84 4.82
CA ALA A 47 18.81 12.40 4.41
C ALA A 47 18.90 10.86 4.31
N ALA A 48 18.34 10.12 5.28
CA ALA A 48 18.29 8.65 5.24
C ALA A 48 17.55 8.08 4.02
N LYS A 49 16.60 8.85 3.45
CA LYS A 49 15.85 8.45 2.25
C LYS A 49 16.57 8.79 0.95
N SER A 50 17.65 9.57 0.98
CA SER A 50 18.37 10.04 -0.20
C SER A 50 18.97 8.87 -1.00
N ASN A 51 19.17 9.09 -2.31
CA ASN A 51 19.72 8.05 -3.18
C ASN A 51 21.22 7.87 -2.93
N GLU A 52 21.89 8.92 -2.49
CA GLU A 52 23.31 9.02 -2.17
C GLU A 52 23.64 8.14 -0.96
N ILE A 53 22.87 8.24 0.14
CA ILE A 53 23.05 7.39 1.32
C ILE A 53 22.78 5.92 0.97
N LYS A 54 21.73 5.64 0.19
CA LYS A 54 21.45 4.27 -0.28
C LYS A 54 22.52 3.74 -1.25
N ALA A 55 23.14 4.60 -2.05
CA ALA A 55 24.26 4.23 -2.92
C ALA A 55 25.50 3.92 -2.07
N LEU A 56 25.82 4.76 -1.10
CA LEU A 56 26.92 4.57 -0.16
C LEU A 56 26.81 3.24 0.58
N VAL A 57 25.65 2.98 1.20
CA VAL A 57 25.41 1.73 1.94
C VAL A 57 25.60 0.53 1.02
N ARG A 58 25.03 0.55 -0.19
CA ARG A 58 25.25 -0.54 -1.18
C ARG A 58 26.72 -0.74 -1.52
N GLU A 59 27.45 0.35 -1.71
CA GLU A 59 28.87 0.26 -2.08
C GLU A 59 29.74 -0.28 -0.95
N ILE A 60 29.47 0.13 0.30
CA ILE A 60 30.13 -0.42 1.48
C ILE A 60 29.86 -1.92 1.61
N PHE A 61 28.62 -2.38 1.43
CA PHE A 61 28.33 -3.81 1.44
C PHE A 61 29.09 -4.57 0.34
N LYS A 62 29.20 -4.05 -0.88
CA LYS A 62 29.99 -4.68 -1.94
C LYS A 62 31.48 -4.79 -1.58
N ILE A 63 32.04 -3.68 -1.10
CA ILE A 63 33.44 -3.56 -0.71
C ILE A 63 33.78 -4.54 0.43
N PHE A 64 32.96 -4.58 1.47
CA PHE A 64 33.19 -5.43 2.65
C PHE A 64 32.88 -6.91 2.42
N LEU A 65 31.95 -7.23 1.51
CA LEU A 65 31.67 -8.62 1.14
C LEU A 65 32.62 -9.13 0.05
N GLY A 66 33.30 -8.24 -0.68
CA GLY A 66 34.19 -8.61 -1.79
C GLY A 66 33.42 -8.98 -3.06
N ILE A 67 32.25 -8.38 -3.31
CA ILE A 67 31.34 -8.78 -4.39
C ILE A 67 30.93 -7.60 -5.26
N THR A 68 30.60 -7.85 -6.53
CA THR A 68 30.21 -6.80 -7.48
C THR A 68 28.70 -6.56 -7.50
N LYS A 69 27.91 -7.60 -7.23
CA LYS A 69 26.45 -7.57 -7.32
C LYS A 69 25.82 -8.10 -6.03
N LEU A 70 24.88 -7.32 -5.49
CA LEU A 70 24.15 -7.61 -4.24
C LEU A 70 22.83 -8.37 -4.46
N ASN A 71 22.50 -8.68 -5.72
CA ASN A 71 21.19 -9.20 -6.11
C ASN A 71 21.24 -10.66 -6.61
N GLU A 72 22.40 -11.30 -6.55
CA GLU A 72 22.64 -12.67 -7.00
C GLU A 72 22.90 -13.53 -5.75
N THR A 73 22.09 -14.57 -5.55
CA THR A 73 22.16 -15.44 -4.36
C THR A 73 23.55 -16.08 -4.24
N ASP A 74 24.07 -16.61 -5.34
CA ASP A 74 25.35 -17.32 -5.40
C ASP A 74 26.55 -16.39 -5.20
N ALA A 75 26.35 -15.09 -5.38
CA ALA A 75 27.39 -14.10 -5.12
C ALA A 75 27.51 -13.75 -3.63
N ILE A 76 26.49 -14.00 -2.80
CA ILE A 76 26.54 -13.59 -1.39
C ILE A 76 27.35 -14.61 -0.57
N PRO A 77 28.49 -14.21 0.03
CA PRO A 77 29.34 -15.16 0.71
C PRO A 77 28.70 -15.61 2.03
N VAL A 78 28.66 -16.93 2.22
CA VAL A 78 28.15 -17.57 3.44
C VAL A 78 29.28 -17.70 4.46
N MET A 79 28.93 -17.65 5.75
CA MET A 79 29.90 -17.89 6.81
C MET A 79 30.17 -19.39 6.95
N GLU A 80 31.43 -19.78 6.93
CA GLU A 80 31.89 -21.14 7.21
C GLU A 80 31.89 -21.42 8.72
N GLU A 81 31.81 -22.69 9.12
CA GLU A 81 31.80 -23.09 10.55
C GLU A 81 33.08 -22.67 11.28
N ILE A 82 34.21 -22.65 10.58
CA ILE A 82 35.51 -22.21 11.10
C ILE A 82 35.78 -20.82 10.52
N TYR A 83 35.20 -19.81 11.16
CA TYR A 83 35.36 -18.41 10.75
C TYR A 83 36.50 -17.75 11.52
N ASP A 84 37.62 -17.49 10.83
CA ASP A 84 38.63 -16.53 11.29
C ASP A 84 38.51 -15.24 10.48
N ARG A 85 38.25 -14.12 11.16
CA ARG A 85 38.15 -12.81 10.50
C ARG A 85 39.47 -12.40 9.86
N ASN A 86 40.60 -12.81 10.44
CA ASN A 86 41.93 -12.43 9.97
C ASN A 86 42.39 -13.24 8.76
N SER A 87 41.67 -14.31 8.39
CA SER A 87 41.99 -15.10 7.20
C SER A 87 41.34 -14.53 5.92
N LEU A 88 40.40 -13.60 6.05
CA LEU A 88 39.71 -13.01 4.90
C LEU A 88 40.59 -11.99 4.16
N PRO A 89 40.39 -11.80 2.85
CA PRO A 89 41.13 -10.77 2.12
C PRO A 89 40.89 -9.37 2.71
N PHE A 90 41.88 -8.48 2.58
CA PHE A 90 41.68 -7.08 2.90
C PHE A 90 40.63 -6.44 1.98
N VAL A 91 39.90 -5.48 2.56
CA VAL A 91 39.00 -4.61 1.82
C VAL A 91 39.81 -3.81 0.78
N ARG A 92 39.27 -3.67 -0.44
CA ARG A 92 39.95 -2.94 -1.52
C ARG A 92 40.32 -1.52 -1.07
N GLY A 93 41.61 -1.21 -1.06
CA GLY A 93 42.13 0.11 -0.67
C GLY A 93 42.42 0.26 0.83
N SER A 94 42.30 -0.80 1.62
CA SER A 94 42.74 -0.84 3.02
C SER A 94 43.79 -1.93 3.24
N SER A 95 44.77 -1.67 4.09
CA SER A 95 45.74 -2.65 4.58
C SER A 95 45.44 -3.13 6.00
N GLU A 96 44.34 -2.66 6.59
CA GLU A 96 44.01 -2.87 8.00
C GLU A 96 42.67 -3.60 8.15
N ILE A 97 41.71 -3.29 7.28
CA ILE A 97 40.35 -3.80 7.38
C ILE A 97 40.21 -5.03 6.49
N HIS A 98 39.89 -6.16 7.11
CA HIS A 98 39.54 -7.40 6.41
C HIS A 98 38.08 -7.36 5.95
N GLN A 99 37.78 -8.07 4.86
CA GLN A 99 36.40 -8.37 4.48
C GLN A 99 35.64 -9.04 5.63
N VAL A 100 34.32 -9.06 5.54
CA VAL A 100 33.45 -9.63 6.59
C VAL A 100 32.50 -10.66 6.02
N ARG A 101 31.97 -11.50 6.90
CA ARG A 101 30.87 -12.42 6.61
C ARG A 101 29.75 -12.23 7.62
N PHE A 102 28.53 -12.54 7.21
CA PHE A 102 27.35 -12.47 8.06
C PHE A 102 26.74 -13.85 8.28
N HIS A 103 26.12 -14.03 9.44
CA HIS A 103 25.23 -15.16 9.70
C HIS A 103 23.87 -14.87 9.06
N TRP A 104 23.72 -15.16 7.75
CA TRP A 104 22.48 -14.91 7.01
C TRP A 104 21.25 -15.64 7.59
N ASN A 105 21.46 -16.75 8.29
CA ASN A 105 20.37 -17.47 8.95
C ASN A 105 19.86 -16.77 10.23
N ARG A 106 20.67 -15.89 10.82
CA ARG A 106 20.35 -15.15 12.05
C ARG A 106 19.88 -13.72 11.74
N ASP A 107 19.28 -13.06 12.72
CA ASP A 107 18.80 -11.68 12.58
C ASP A 107 19.85 -10.65 13.04
N LEU A 108 19.44 -9.40 13.19
CA LEU A 108 20.29 -8.29 13.64
C LEU A 108 20.58 -8.32 15.15
N ARG A 109 19.89 -9.16 15.92
CA ARG A 109 20.11 -9.31 17.37
C ARG A 109 21.31 -10.22 17.64
N ASP A 110 21.71 -11.02 16.67
CA ASP A 110 22.95 -11.77 16.72
C ASP A 110 24.16 -10.85 16.93
N LYS A 111 24.96 -11.16 17.94
CA LYS A 111 26.08 -10.34 18.38
C LYS A 111 27.09 -10.08 17.25
N HIS A 112 27.44 -11.13 16.49
CA HIS A 112 28.39 -11.03 15.39
C HIS A 112 27.87 -10.13 14.26
N ASN A 113 26.61 -10.34 13.84
CA ASN A 113 26.00 -9.50 12.80
C ASN A 113 25.93 -8.02 13.23
N ARG A 114 25.59 -7.75 14.50
CA ARG A 114 25.52 -6.39 15.03
C ARG A 114 26.89 -5.70 15.04
N GLU A 115 27.92 -6.40 15.53
CA GLU A 115 29.31 -5.91 15.55
C GLU A 115 29.83 -5.65 14.14
N THR A 116 29.58 -6.58 13.22
CA THR A 116 29.94 -6.45 11.81
C THR A 116 29.29 -5.21 11.17
N LEU A 117 28.00 -4.97 11.44
CA LEU A 117 27.33 -3.76 10.94
C LEU A 117 27.87 -2.47 11.55
N SER A 118 28.34 -2.50 12.81
CA SER A 118 28.97 -1.33 13.42
C SER A 118 30.27 -0.97 12.72
N ILE A 119 31.07 -1.97 12.32
CA ILE A 119 32.31 -1.75 11.53
C ILE A 119 31.98 -1.12 10.18
N LEU A 120 30.94 -1.61 9.49
CA LEU A 120 30.50 -1.05 8.21
C LEU A 120 30.00 0.40 8.37
N LEU A 121 29.26 0.68 9.44
CA LEU A 121 28.74 2.01 9.76
C LEU A 121 29.86 3.00 10.04
N GLU A 122 30.83 2.64 10.88
CA GLU A 122 31.99 3.46 11.20
C GLU A 122 32.82 3.76 9.94
N HIS A 123 33.01 2.77 9.07
CA HIS A 123 33.66 2.97 7.79
C HIS A 123 32.88 3.93 6.87
N ALA A 124 31.55 3.90 6.93
CA ALA A 124 30.70 4.82 6.17
C ALA A 124 30.84 6.27 6.62
N GLU A 125 30.90 6.48 7.93
CA GLU A 125 31.07 7.81 8.52
C GLU A 125 32.48 8.37 8.20
N LEU A 126 33.51 7.52 8.23
CA LEU A 126 34.90 7.94 8.01
C LEU A 126 35.25 8.14 6.53
N ARG A 127 34.85 7.20 5.66
CA ARG A 127 35.30 7.13 4.26
C ARG A 127 34.18 7.36 3.24
N GLY A 128 32.94 7.56 3.68
CA GLY A 128 31.80 7.71 2.78
C GLY A 128 31.96 8.79 1.71
N PRO A 129 32.47 10.00 2.01
CA PRO A 129 32.71 11.04 1.02
C PRO A 129 33.67 10.65 -0.11
N ASP A 130 34.61 9.72 0.14
CA ASP A 130 35.55 9.23 -0.87
C ASP A 130 34.91 8.20 -1.81
N LEU A 131 33.87 7.50 -1.33
CA LEU A 131 33.25 6.38 -2.04
C LEU A 131 32.10 6.82 -2.94
N VAL A 132 31.32 7.81 -2.51
CA VAL A 132 30.15 8.30 -3.25
C VAL A 132 30.15 9.82 -3.28
N GLN A 133 30.13 10.38 -4.49
CA GLN A 133 30.08 11.83 -4.70
C GLN A 133 28.89 12.47 -3.97
N ASP A 134 29.12 13.67 -3.41
CA ASP A 134 28.13 14.49 -2.70
C ASP A 134 27.52 13.87 -1.41
N VAL A 135 27.86 12.64 -1.04
CA VAL A 135 27.27 11.99 0.14
C VAL A 135 27.65 12.68 1.46
N GLY A 136 28.78 13.39 1.49
CA GLY A 136 29.25 14.11 2.67
C GLY A 136 28.24 15.12 3.22
N LYS A 137 27.47 15.80 2.35
CA LYS A 137 26.41 16.73 2.77
C LYS A 137 25.29 16.01 3.52
N PHE A 138 24.92 14.82 3.05
CA PHE A 138 23.88 13.99 3.68
C PHE A 138 24.39 13.32 4.95
N LEU A 139 25.65 12.90 5.01
CA LEU A 139 26.29 12.35 6.22
C LEU A 139 26.35 13.39 7.34
N ALA A 140 26.55 14.67 7.03
CA ALA A 140 26.51 15.74 8.03
C ALA A 140 25.09 15.99 8.60
N MET A 141 24.04 15.67 7.85
CA MET A 141 22.64 15.87 8.25
C MET A 141 22.04 14.66 8.96
N ILE A 142 22.48 13.45 8.60
CA ILE A 142 21.92 12.21 9.12
C ILE A 142 22.46 11.93 10.53
N THR A 143 21.58 11.49 11.43
CA THR A 143 21.98 10.99 12.75
C THR A 143 22.42 9.54 12.64
N THR A 144 23.35 9.12 13.50
CA THR A 144 23.85 7.73 13.54
C THR A 144 22.73 6.68 13.66
N PRO A 145 21.67 6.87 14.48
CA PRO A 145 20.55 5.91 14.53
C PRO A 145 19.81 5.74 13.20
N ASP A 146 19.57 6.85 12.48
CA ASP A 146 18.90 6.79 11.17
C ASP A 146 19.81 6.17 10.11
N LEU A 147 21.11 6.47 10.10
CA LEU A 147 22.06 5.83 9.21
C LEU A 147 22.16 4.32 9.47
N ARG A 148 22.24 3.92 10.74
CA ARG A 148 22.22 2.50 11.14
C ARG A 148 20.96 1.79 10.65
N LYS A 149 19.79 2.45 10.73
CA LYS A 149 18.55 1.88 10.19
C LYS A 149 18.64 1.58 8.70
N VAL A 150 19.31 2.42 7.90
CA VAL A 150 19.52 2.16 6.46
C VAL A 150 20.42 0.92 6.25
N PHE A 151 21.45 0.75 7.06
CA PHE A 151 22.29 -0.47 7.05
C PHE A 151 21.50 -1.72 7.46
N ASP A 152 20.65 -1.61 8.49
CA ASP A 152 19.78 -2.70 8.95
C ASP A 152 18.78 -3.12 7.86
N ASP A 153 18.16 -2.15 7.17
CA ASP A 153 17.25 -2.38 6.05
C ASP A 153 17.97 -3.09 4.89
N GLN A 154 19.20 -2.65 4.55
CA GLN A 154 20.00 -3.29 3.51
C GLN A 154 20.44 -4.70 3.91
N PHE A 155 20.86 -4.94 5.15
CA PHE A 155 21.16 -6.27 5.67
C PHE A 155 19.95 -7.20 5.54
N ASN A 156 18.78 -6.76 5.99
CA ASN A 156 17.55 -7.56 5.93
C ASN A 156 17.16 -7.89 4.48
N ARG A 157 17.41 -6.99 3.54
CA ARG A 157 17.25 -7.26 2.11
C ARG A 157 18.22 -8.35 1.64
N LEU A 158 19.53 -8.21 1.92
CA LEU A 158 20.55 -9.18 1.52
C LEU A 158 20.33 -10.55 2.15
N LYS A 159 19.89 -10.60 3.40
CA LYS A 159 19.48 -11.83 4.07
C LYS A 159 18.40 -12.57 3.30
N LYS A 160 17.41 -11.86 2.73
CA LYS A 160 16.38 -12.50 1.89
C LYS A 160 17.00 -13.05 0.60
N VAL A 161 17.94 -12.32 -0.01
CA VAL A 161 18.66 -12.75 -1.23
C VAL A 161 19.47 -14.01 -0.94
N ALA A 162 20.28 -14.02 0.11
CA ALA A 162 21.08 -15.16 0.53
C ALA A 162 20.22 -16.41 0.81
N LYS A 163 18.99 -16.22 1.31
CA LYS A 163 18.04 -17.32 1.54
C LYS A 163 17.26 -17.76 0.29
N GLY A 164 17.48 -17.13 -0.87
CA GLY A 164 16.66 -17.35 -2.08
C GLY A 164 15.20 -16.86 -1.96
N THR A 165 14.82 -16.30 -0.80
CA THR A 165 13.46 -15.79 -0.55
C THR A 165 13.24 -14.39 -1.08
N HIS A 166 14.31 -13.69 -1.47
CA HIS A 166 14.24 -12.52 -2.31
C HIS A 166 14.00 -12.99 -3.75
N ILE A 167 12.85 -13.62 -3.96
CA ILE A 167 12.33 -13.94 -5.28
C ILE A 167 12.28 -12.60 -6.01
N LYS A 168 13.28 -12.35 -6.88
CA LYS A 168 13.05 -11.52 -8.04
C LYS A 168 11.92 -12.25 -8.75
N LYS A 169 10.74 -11.66 -8.78
CA LYS A 169 9.58 -12.22 -9.49
C LYS A 169 9.90 -12.21 -10.99
N GLU A 170 10.80 -13.06 -11.47
CA GLU A 170 11.20 -13.07 -12.89
C GLU A 170 11.23 -14.44 -13.55
N GLU A 171 11.06 -15.56 -12.85
CA GLU A 171 11.03 -16.90 -13.48
C GLU A 171 9.89 -17.70 -12.82
N ASP A 172 8.64 -17.57 -13.29
CA ASP A 172 8.00 -18.52 -14.22
C ASP A 172 6.95 -17.85 -15.15
N GLY A 173 7.24 -16.67 -15.70
CA GLY A 173 6.35 -16.01 -16.67
C GLY A 173 5.03 -15.44 -16.11
N ILE A 174 4.70 -15.71 -14.84
CA ILE A 174 3.60 -15.03 -14.12
C ILE A 174 4.23 -14.05 -13.12
N THR A 175 4.76 -12.96 -13.66
CA THR A 175 4.92 -11.75 -12.86
C THR A 175 3.53 -11.34 -12.39
N VAL A 176 3.17 -11.61 -11.13
CA VAL A 176 2.15 -10.81 -10.45
C VAL A 176 2.77 -9.44 -10.25
N ASN A 177 2.76 -8.69 -11.35
CA ASN A 177 3.44 -7.44 -11.57
C ASN A 177 2.77 -6.45 -10.61
N LYS A 178 3.52 -5.86 -9.67
CA LYS A 178 2.97 -4.71 -8.92
C LYS A 178 2.58 -3.58 -9.88
N ASN A 179 3.07 -3.62 -11.13
CA ASN A 179 2.62 -2.74 -12.21
C ASN A 179 1.23 -3.09 -12.79
N ARG A 180 0.65 -4.27 -12.54
CA ARG A 180 -0.73 -4.56 -12.96
C ARG A 180 -1.72 -3.70 -12.17
N ASP A 181 -1.51 -3.59 -10.86
CA ASP A 181 -2.28 -2.66 -10.03
C ASP A 181 -2.07 -1.21 -10.47
N THR A 182 -0.87 -0.83 -10.94
CA THR A 182 -0.65 0.54 -11.46
C THR A 182 -1.33 0.77 -12.79
N ARG A 183 -1.44 -0.23 -13.68
CA ARG A 183 -2.18 -0.12 -14.95
C ARG A 183 -3.68 0.01 -14.72
N ALA A 184 -4.27 -0.87 -13.91
CA ALA A 184 -5.69 -0.79 -13.58
C ALA A 184 -6.02 0.54 -12.90
N LYS A 185 -5.19 1.01 -11.96
CA LYS A 185 -5.33 2.35 -11.35
C LYS A 185 -5.21 3.48 -12.35
N GLY A 186 -4.21 3.47 -13.23
CA GLY A 186 -4.07 4.50 -14.26
C GLY A 186 -5.25 4.54 -15.25
N LYS A 187 -5.81 3.36 -15.59
CA LYS A 187 -7.03 3.26 -16.39
C LYS A 187 -8.26 3.80 -15.65
N LEU A 188 -8.36 3.52 -14.34
CA LEU A 188 -9.41 4.07 -13.50
C LEU A 188 -9.36 5.60 -13.47
N GLU A 189 -8.19 6.15 -13.15
CA GLU A 189 -7.98 7.59 -13.06
C GLU A 189 -8.31 8.30 -14.39
N ALA A 190 -7.88 7.73 -15.52
CA ALA A 190 -8.22 8.25 -16.83
C ALA A 190 -9.74 8.24 -17.07
N ARG A 191 -10.43 7.14 -16.75
CA ARG A 191 -11.89 7.04 -16.89
C ARG A 191 -12.63 8.01 -15.97
N SER A 192 -12.16 8.20 -14.74
CA SER A 192 -12.73 9.19 -13.81
C SER A 192 -12.63 10.60 -14.38
N ARG A 193 -11.45 11.00 -14.88
CA ARG A 193 -11.27 12.31 -15.54
C ARG A 193 -12.17 12.47 -16.77
N LYS A 194 -12.27 11.43 -17.60
CA LYS A 194 -13.15 11.44 -18.78
C LYS A 194 -14.63 11.58 -18.40
N ARG A 195 -15.07 10.93 -17.32
CA ARG A 195 -16.42 11.04 -16.78
C ARG A 195 -16.73 12.45 -16.29
N GLU A 196 -15.77 13.12 -15.66
CA GLU A 196 -15.94 14.51 -15.17
C GLU A 196 -16.18 15.51 -16.30
N VAL A 197 -15.69 15.23 -17.51
CA VAL A 197 -15.86 16.07 -18.71
C VAL A 197 -17.20 15.80 -19.44
N LEU A 198 -17.94 14.76 -19.05
CA LEU A 198 -19.26 14.50 -19.63
C LEU A 198 -20.23 15.67 -19.36
N PRO A 199 -21.13 15.99 -20.32
CA PRO A 199 -22.14 17.03 -20.13
C PRO A 199 -22.93 16.84 -18.84
N ASP A 200 -23.33 17.95 -18.21
CA ASP A 200 -24.22 17.90 -17.06
C ASP A 200 -25.53 17.18 -17.42
N GLY A 201 -25.94 16.21 -16.59
CA GLY A 201 -27.11 15.37 -16.85
C GLY A 201 -26.86 14.14 -17.73
N HIS A 202 -25.63 13.91 -18.20
CA HIS A 202 -25.30 12.66 -18.89
C HIS A 202 -25.53 11.44 -17.97
N GLU A 203 -26.15 10.38 -18.49
CA GLU A 203 -26.56 9.20 -17.72
C GLU A 203 -25.40 8.61 -16.89
N TYR A 204 -24.24 8.38 -17.50
CA TYR A 204 -23.07 7.81 -16.80
C TYR A 204 -22.37 8.74 -15.79
N ARG A 205 -22.84 9.97 -15.63
CA ARG A 205 -22.40 10.86 -14.55
C ARG A 205 -23.22 10.67 -13.27
N ASP A 206 -24.33 9.93 -13.34
CA ASP A 206 -25.15 9.57 -12.19
C ASP A 206 -24.35 8.75 -11.15
N PRO A 207 -24.40 9.11 -9.84
CA PRO A 207 -23.74 8.38 -8.76
C PRO A 207 -24.05 6.88 -8.69
N LYS A 208 -25.17 6.41 -9.25
CA LYS A 208 -25.51 4.98 -9.27
C LYS A 208 -24.47 4.12 -9.99
N TYR A 209 -23.66 4.71 -10.87
CA TYR A 209 -22.56 4.04 -11.58
C TYR A 209 -21.21 4.12 -10.84
N ASP A 210 -21.11 4.81 -9.70
CA ASP A 210 -19.84 5.02 -8.97
C ASP A 210 -19.17 3.71 -8.58
N ALA A 211 -19.97 2.69 -8.25
CA ALA A 211 -19.46 1.38 -7.89
C ALA A 211 -18.61 0.73 -9.01
N ALA A 212 -18.82 1.10 -10.28
CA ALA A 212 -18.02 0.58 -11.40
C ALA A 212 -16.58 1.13 -11.39
N TYR A 213 -16.36 2.24 -10.70
CA TYR A 213 -15.06 2.92 -10.58
C TYR A 213 -14.20 2.35 -9.42
N ALA A 214 -14.26 1.03 -9.23
CA ALA A 214 -13.34 0.31 -8.34
C ALA A 214 -12.24 -0.36 -9.19
N TYR A 215 -10.97 -0.13 -8.83
CA TYR A 215 -9.85 -0.59 -9.67
C TYR A 215 -9.82 -2.12 -9.82
N GLN A 216 -10.34 -2.87 -8.83
CA GLN A 216 -10.44 -4.32 -8.87
C GLN A 216 -11.42 -4.83 -9.93
N LEU A 217 -12.35 -3.99 -10.42
CA LEU A 217 -13.39 -4.34 -11.38
C LEU A 217 -13.00 -4.02 -12.83
N LEU A 218 -11.88 -3.31 -13.02
CA LEU A 218 -11.37 -3.00 -14.34
C LEU A 218 -10.76 -4.25 -14.99
N SER A 219 -10.95 -4.37 -16.31
CA SER A 219 -10.29 -5.43 -17.07
C SER A 219 -8.78 -5.19 -17.09
N ASP A 220 -8.04 -6.29 -16.99
CA ASP A 220 -6.60 -6.29 -17.29
C ASP A 220 -6.40 -5.95 -18.78
N ASP A 221 -5.38 -5.14 -19.04
CA ASP A 221 -4.94 -4.78 -20.38
C ASP A 221 -3.69 -5.60 -20.73
N ASP A 222 -3.77 -6.38 -21.80
CA ASP A 222 -2.66 -7.14 -22.34
C ASP A 222 -1.84 -6.26 -23.30
N ASP A 223 -0.54 -6.52 -23.35
CA ASP A 223 0.37 -5.85 -24.26
C ASP A 223 0.11 -6.38 -25.69
N ALA A 224 -0.25 -5.50 -26.62
CA ALA A 224 -0.33 -5.90 -28.03
C ALA A 224 1.07 -6.33 -28.50
N PRO A 225 1.18 -7.35 -29.36
CA PRO A 225 2.46 -7.72 -29.94
C PRO A 225 3.04 -6.51 -30.69
N VAL A 226 4.27 -6.14 -30.36
CA VAL A 226 4.95 -5.01 -31.02
C VAL A 226 5.32 -5.45 -32.43
N THR A 227 4.56 -4.98 -33.40
CA THR A 227 4.78 -5.22 -34.84
C THR A 227 5.96 -4.43 -35.37
N ASN A 228 6.10 -3.17 -34.95
CA ASN A 228 7.19 -2.27 -35.34
C ASN A 228 7.64 -1.40 -34.16
N ALA A 229 8.96 -1.16 -34.03
CA ALA A 229 9.52 -0.37 -32.93
C ALA A 229 9.06 1.11 -32.91
N ASN A 230 8.58 1.63 -34.05
CA ASN A 230 8.11 3.02 -34.17
C ASN A 230 6.59 3.18 -34.00
N GLU A 231 5.83 2.09 -33.85
CA GLU A 231 4.40 2.19 -33.62
C GLU A 231 4.11 2.51 -32.15
N PRO A 232 3.09 3.34 -31.87
CA PRO A 232 2.70 3.63 -30.49
C PRO A 232 2.29 2.32 -29.81
N ARG A 233 2.67 2.15 -28.54
CA ARG A 233 2.28 0.98 -27.76
C ARG A 233 0.76 0.91 -27.65
N VAL A 234 0.18 -0.12 -28.25
CA VAL A 234 -1.26 -0.43 -28.17
C VAL A 234 -1.47 -1.46 -27.07
N PHE A 235 -2.56 -1.33 -26.33
CA PHE A 235 -2.99 -2.33 -25.37
C PHE A 235 -4.30 -2.97 -25.83
N ILE A 236 -4.46 -4.26 -25.53
CA ILE A 236 -5.67 -5.00 -25.84
C ILE A 236 -6.45 -5.19 -24.53
N SER A 237 -7.66 -4.65 -24.47
CA SER A 237 -8.52 -4.79 -23.31
C SER A 237 -9.55 -5.88 -23.53
N HIS A 238 -9.51 -6.90 -22.68
CA HIS A 238 -10.42 -8.05 -22.74
C HIS A 238 -11.53 -7.88 -21.70
N ALA A 239 -12.78 -7.82 -22.15
CA ALA A 239 -13.92 -7.82 -21.23
C ALA A 239 -14.12 -9.23 -20.65
N PRO A 240 -14.32 -9.41 -19.34
CA PRO A 240 -14.74 -10.69 -18.80
C PRO A 240 -16.13 -11.09 -19.32
N LEU A 241 -16.35 -12.37 -19.58
CA LEU A 241 -17.64 -12.88 -20.07
C LEU A 241 -18.81 -12.62 -19.13
N TYR A 242 -18.58 -12.57 -17.81
CA TYR A 242 -19.65 -12.26 -16.85
C TYR A 242 -20.16 -10.82 -16.93
N ARG A 243 -19.47 -9.91 -17.65
CA ARG A 243 -19.76 -8.48 -17.57
C ARG A 243 -21.04 -8.15 -18.34
N SER A 244 -21.98 -7.47 -17.69
CA SER A 244 -23.24 -7.09 -18.32
C SER A 244 -23.03 -6.16 -19.52
N LYS A 245 -23.94 -6.23 -20.49
CA LYS A 245 -23.96 -5.33 -21.64
C LYS A 245 -23.95 -3.86 -21.22
N LEU A 246 -24.77 -3.49 -20.23
CA LEU A 246 -24.84 -2.13 -19.71
C LEU A 246 -23.49 -1.60 -19.22
N LEU A 247 -22.71 -2.42 -18.51
CA LEU A 247 -21.37 -2.03 -18.06
C LEU A 247 -20.39 -1.90 -19.22
N ASN A 248 -20.49 -2.75 -20.24
CA ASN A 248 -19.67 -2.64 -21.46
C ASN A 248 -19.98 -1.36 -22.24
N ASP A 249 -21.26 -1.05 -22.45
CA ASP A 249 -21.74 0.15 -23.15
C ASP A 249 -21.28 1.42 -22.43
N MET A 250 -21.36 1.43 -21.09
CA MET A 250 -20.84 2.52 -20.27
C MET A 250 -19.35 2.76 -20.49
N TRP A 251 -18.54 1.70 -20.47
CA TRP A 251 -17.10 1.84 -20.70
C TRP A 251 -16.75 2.26 -22.12
N ASP A 252 -17.51 1.82 -23.12
CA ASP A 252 -17.32 2.26 -24.50
C ASP A 252 -17.59 3.76 -24.66
N ALA A 253 -18.69 4.24 -24.10
CA ALA A 253 -19.02 5.66 -24.13
C ALA A 253 -17.93 6.52 -23.46
N ILE A 254 -17.40 6.08 -22.32
CA ILE A 254 -16.33 6.80 -21.62
C ILE A 254 -15.01 6.71 -22.38
N ASP A 255 -14.64 5.54 -22.90
CA ASP A 255 -13.33 5.35 -23.53
C ASP A 255 -13.19 6.11 -24.86
N VAL A 256 -14.30 6.45 -25.54
CA VAL A 256 -14.34 7.33 -26.71
C VAL A 256 -13.92 8.77 -26.40
N ILE A 257 -14.12 9.25 -25.17
CA ILE A 257 -13.81 10.63 -24.77
C ILE A 257 -12.28 10.79 -24.69
N PRO A 258 -11.69 11.85 -25.27
CA PRO A 258 -10.26 12.16 -25.07
C PRO A 258 -9.94 12.47 -23.59
N ASP A 259 -8.82 11.98 -23.06
CA ASP A 259 -8.41 12.30 -21.68
C ASP A 259 -7.97 13.78 -21.59
N PRO A 260 -8.59 14.60 -20.73
CA PRO A 260 -8.28 16.04 -20.62
C PRO A 260 -6.87 16.32 -20.08
N SER A 261 -6.28 15.40 -19.30
CA SER A 261 -5.00 15.65 -18.62
C SER A 261 -3.78 15.37 -19.51
N ASN A 262 -3.91 14.47 -20.49
CA ASN A 262 -2.79 14.04 -21.30
C ASN A 262 -3.19 13.75 -22.75
N PRO A 263 -3.49 14.79 -23.55
CA PRO A 263 -3.90 14.61 -24.93
C PRO A 263 -2.81 14.01 -25.84
N ARG A 264 -1.52 14.10 -25.44
CA ARG A 264 -0.38 13.68 -26.26
C ARG A 264 0.13 12.26 -25.98
N GLN A 265 -0.11 11.71 -24.80
CA GLN A 265 0.29 10.34 -24.45
C GLN A 265 -0.93 9.44 -24.24
N TYR A 266 -1.96 9.59 -25.08
CA TYR A 266 -3.08 8.69 -25.01
C TYR A 266 -2.65 7.27 -25.43
N THR A 267 -2.59 6.39 -24.44
CA THR A 267 -2.43 4.97 -24.67
C THR A 267 -3.64 4.43 -25.43
N VAL A 268 -3.45 4.12 -26.71
CA VAL A 268 -4.50 3.52 -27.56
C VAL A 268 -4.84 2.14 -27.02
N ARG A 269 -6.11 1.92 -26.72
CA ARG A 269 -6.65 0.63 -26.28
C ARG A 269 -7.59 0.09 -27.34
N ARG A 270 -7.35 -1.15 -27.76
CA ARG A 270 -8.25 -1.89 -28.66
C ARG A 270 -9.04 -2.89 -27.82
N ARG A 271 -10.32 -3.06 -28.16
CA ARG A 271 -11.13 -4.12 -27.54
C ARG A 271 -10.68 -5.46 -28.12
N GLY A 272 -10.30 -6.39 -27.23
CA GLY A 272 -10.03 -7.77 -27.57
C GLY A 272 -11.27 -8.64 -27.39
N GLU A 273 -11.16 -9.92 -27.76
CA GLU A 273 -12.20 -10.92 -27.52
C GLU A 273 -12.51 -11.04 -26.02
N PRO A 274 -13.78 -11.23 -25.64
CA PRO A 274 -14.13 -11.51 -24.26
C PRO A 274 -13.41 -12.75 -23.73
N ILE A 275 -12.99 -12.72 -22.46
CA ILE A 275 -12.28 -13.83 -21.82
C ILE A 275 -13.12 -14.45 -20.70
N GLN A 276 -13.09 -15.78 -20.61
CA GLN A 276 -13.68 -16.48 -19.47
C GLN A 276 -12.80 -16.24 -18.24
N ARG A 277 -13.37 -15.54 -17.25
CA ARG A 277 -12.71 -15.25 -15.98
C ARG A 277 -13.76 -15.14 -14.89
N MET A 278 -13.51 -15.71 -13.73
CA MET A 278 -14.40 -15.54 -12.58
C MET A 278 -14.28 -14.13 -11.97
N PRO A 279 -15.36 -13.59 -11.39
CA PRO A 279 -15.29 -12.41 -10.53
C PRO A 279 -14.21 -12.52 -9.44
N VAL A 280 -13.53 -11.41 -9.16
CA VAL A 280 -12.49 -11.36 -8.13
C VAL A 280 -13.14 -11.36 -6.75
N ARG A 281 -12.74 -12.28 -5.87
CA ARG A 281 -13.15 -12.27 -4.45
C ARG A 281 -12.49 -11.10 -3.74
N THR A 282 -13.27 -10.26 -3.07
CA THR A 282 -12.75 -9.15 -2.29
C THR A 282 -13.27 -9.17 -0.86
N LYS A 283 -12.38 -8.89 0.09
CA LYS A 283 -12.77 -8.79 1.52
C LYS A 283 -13.57 -7.53 1.79
N GLY A 284 -13.24 -6.44 1.09
CA GLY A 284 -13.94 -5.15 1.17
C GLY A 284 -15.22 -5.16 0.36
N PHE A 285 -16.08 -4.17 0.61
CA PHE A 285 -17.33 -4.00 -0.12
C PHE A 285 -17.14 -3.22 -1.41
N GLU A 286 -16.21 -2.26 -1.38
CA GLU A 286 -15.90 -1.35 -2.47
C GLU A 286 -15.37 -2.07 -3.72
N GLY A 287 -14.77 -3.26 -3.54
CA GLY A 287 -14.20 -4.06 -4.63
C GLY A 287 -15.13 -5.15 -5.18
N ARG A 288 -16.38 -5.24 -4.69
CA ARG A 288 -17.35 -6.25 -5.14
C ARG A 288 -18.11 -5.75 -6.37
N LEU A 289 -18.44 -6.67 -7.27
CA LEU A 289 -19.34 -6.35 -8.39
C LEU A 289 -20.74 -6.05 -7.86
N ARG A 290 -21.45 -5.17 -8.55
CA ARG A 290 -22.90 -5.00 -8.34
C ARG A 290 -23.67 -5.95 -9.24
N ARG A 291 -24.88 -6.34 -8.84
CA ARG A 291 -25.75 -7.20 -9.64
C ARG A 291 -25.96 -6.68 -11.07
N TRP A 292 -26.12 -5.36 -11.25
CA TRP A 292 -26.28 -4.74 -12.58
C TRP A 292 -25.04 -4.84 -13.47
N MET A 293 -23.85 -5.05 -12.89
CA MET A 293 -22.58 -5.17 -13.62
C MET A 293 -22.35 -6.58 -14.18
N VAL A 294 -23.19 -7.54 -13.77
CA VAL A 294 -23.05 -8.95 -14.11
C VAL A 294 -24.18 -9.35 -15.05
N ASP A 295 -23.84 -10.11 -16.09
CA ASP A 295 -24.83 -10.75 -16.96
C ASP A 295 -25.60 -11.81 -16.17
N LEU A 296 -26.93 -11.69 -16.16
CA LEU A 296 -27.79 -12.56 -15.38
C LEU A 296 -27.86 -13.97 -15.96
N GLU A 297 -27.70 -14.14 -17.27
CA GLU A 297 -27.67 -15.46 -17.92
C GLU A 297 -26.39 -16.19 -17.52
N TRP A 298 -25.24 -15.51 -17.63
CA TRP A 298 -23.95 -16.04 -17.17
C TRP A 298 -23.98 -16.41 -15.69
N LEU A 299 -24.60 -15.58 -14.85
CA LEU A 299 -24.69 -15.81 -13.41
C LEU A 299 -25.62 -16.98 -13.05
N ALA A 300 -26.62 -17.27 -13.88
CA ALA A 300 -27.46 -18.46 -13.73
C ALA A 300 -26.68 -19.75 -14.02
N GLU A 301 -25.75 -19.71 -14.97
CA GLU A 301 -24.84 -20.83 -15.29
C GLU A 301 -23.72 -21.02 -14.24
N HIS A 302 -23.36 -19.96 -13.51
CA HIS A 302 -22.26 -19.94 -12.54
C HIS A 302 -22.75 -19.53 -11.13
N PRO A 303 -23.62 -20.33 -10.48
CA PRO A 303 -24.21 -20.00 -9.19
C PRO A 303 -23.15 -19.84 -8.08
N GLU A 304 -21.98 -20.47 -8.21
CA GLU A 304 -20.86 -20.31 -7.27
C GLU A 304 -20.29 -18.89 -7.26
N ALA A 305 -20.48 -18.11 -8.32
CA ALA A 305 -20.11 -16.69 -8.38
C ALA A 305 -21.08 -15.79 -7.61
N ASN A 306 -22.32 -16.26 -7.36
CA ASN A 306 -23.37 -15.53 -6.68
C ASN A 306 -23.22 -15.60 -5.14
N ASN A 307 -22.11 -15.08 -4.62
CA ASN A 307 -21.84 -15.01 -3.19
C ASN A 307 -21.47 -13.57 -2.78
N GLU A 308 -21.69 -13.26 -1.49
CA GLU A 308 -21.45 -11.92 -0.95
C GLU A 308 -20.00 -11.45 -1.06
N GLU A 309 -19.01 -12.34 -1.21
CA GLU A 309 -17.59 -11.95 -1.34
C GLU A 309 -17.23 -11.48 -2.76
N MET A 310 -18.06 -11.78 -3.75
CA MET A 310 -17.85 -11.44 -5.16
C MET A 310 -18.85 -10.42 -5.68
N ILE A 311 -20.13 -10.65 -5.39
CA ILE A 311 -21.26 -9.86 -5.92
C ILE A 311 -22.07 -9.33 -4.75
N ALA A 312 -22.37 -8.04 -4.78
CA ALA A 312 -23.25 -7.35 -3.87
C ALA A 312 -24.49 -6.84 -4.61
N ASP A 313 -25.57 -6.59 -3.87
CA ASP A 313 -26.76 -5.94 -4.40
C ASP A 313 -26.47 -4.49 -4.84
N ASN A 314 -27.37 -3.91 -5.64
CA ASN A 314 -27.13 -2.65 -6.33
C ASN A 314 -27.24 -1.44 -5.39
N GLY A 315 -28.15 -1.51 -4.42
CA GLY A 315 -28.45 -0.47 -3.45
C GLY A 315 -29.55 0.50 -3.91
N ARG A 316 -29.89 1.48 -3.05
CA ARG A 316 -31.07 2.35 -3.22
C ARG A 316 -31.11 3.15 -4.52
N LEU A 317 -29.94 3.56 -5.03
CA LEU A 317 -29.86 4.32 -6.29
C LEU A 317 -30.33 3.50 -7.51
N TRP A 318 -30.41 2.18 -7.37
CA TRP A 318 -30.94 1.26 -8.38
C TRP A 318 -32.37 0.78 -8.07
N GLY A 319 -33.02 1.35 -7.05
CA GLY A 319 -34.37 1.00 -6.64
C GLY A 319 -34.47 -0.10 -5.57
N ASP A 320 -33.34 -0.59 -5.05
CA ASP A 320 -33.35 -1.57 -3.96
C ASP A 320 -33.81 -0.91 -2.63
N THR A 321 -34.48 -1.66 -1.77
CA THR A 321 -35.00 -1.15 -0.48
C THR A 321 -33.88 -0.71 0.48
N GLU A 322 -32.79 -1.46 0.52
CA GLU A 322 -31.66 -1.25 1.41
C GLU A 322 -30.38 -0.99 0.62
N ASP A 323 -29.53 -0.10 1.13
CA ASP A 323 -28.18 0.08 0.59
C ASP A 323 -27.22 -0.88 1.31
N PRO A 324 -26.55 -1.80 0.59
CA PRO A 324 -25.61 -2.72 1.22
C PRO A 324 -24.43 -2.00 1.90
N ALA A 325 -24.08 -0.77 1.48
CA ALA A 325 -23.08 0.05 2.17
C ALA A 325 -23.54 0.41 3.59
N GLU A 326 -24.80 0.85 3.74
CA GLU A 326 -25.40 1.19 5.01
C GLU A 326 -25.54 -0.05 5.91
N MET A 327 -25.90 -1.21 5.35
CA MET A 327 -25.96 -2.47 6.09
C MET A 327 -24.60 -2.83 6.70
N ILE A 328 -23.53 -2.75 5.90
CA ILE A 328 -22.18 -3.06 6.37
C ILE A 328 -21.72 -2.04 7.42
N ALA A 329 -22.01 -0.76 7.23
CA ALA A 329 -21.72 0.27 8.22
C ALA A 329 -22.46 0.03 9.55
N ARG A 330 -23.74 -0.34 9.47
CA ARG A 330 -24.57 -0.70 10.63
C ARG A 330 -24.01 -1.91 11.38
N LEU A 331 -23.61 -2.97 10.66
CA LEU A 331 -22.98 -4.16 11.23
C LEU A 331 -21.64 -3.83 11.91
N LYS A 332 -20.80 -3.00 11.27
CA LYS A 332 -19.53 -2.53 11.84
C LYS A 332 -19.77 -1.76 13.14
N ARG A 333 -20.71 -0.82 13.18
CA ARG A 333 -21.09 -0.07 14.39
C ARG A 333 -21.60 -0.99 15.49
N ALA A 334 -22.54 -1.87 15.19
CA ALA A 334 -23.06 -2.84 16.16
C ALA A 334 -21.96 -3.76 16.73
N SER A 335 -20.99 -4.17 15.91
CA SER A 335 -19.85 -4.97 16.36
C SER A 335 -18.89 -4.18 17.26
N ALA A 336 -18.68 -2.89 16.98
CA ALA A 336 -17.87 -2.00 17.81
C ALA A 336 -18.53 -1.75 19.16
N ASP A 337 -19.85 -1.53 19.17
CA ASP A 337 -20.64 -1.35 20.39
C ASP A 337 -20.65 -2.62 21.25
N LYS A 338 -20.75 -3.80 20.63
CA LYS A 338 -20.65 -5.08 21.35
C LYS A 338 -19.26 -5.25 21.99
N LYS A 339 -18.20 -4.86 21.30
CA LYS A 339 -16.81 -4.92 21.83
C LYS A 339 -16.59 -3.92 22.96
N SER A 340 -17.12 -2.70 22.85
CA SER A 340 -16.99 -1.68 23.90
C SER A 340 -17.76 -2.06 25.16
N ARG A 341 -18.98 -2.61 25.02
CA ARG A 341 -19.75 -3.17 26.15
C ARG A 341 -19.00 -4.30 26.85
N LYS A 342 -18.46 -5.27 26.09
CA LYS A 342 -17.67 -6.37 26.68
C LYS A 342 -16.44 -5.89 27.45
N ARG A 343 -15.77 -4.83 26.98
CA ARG A 343 -14.62 -4.23 27.69
C ARG A 343 -15.03 -3.54 28.99
N LYS A 344 -16.19 -2.86 29.02
CA LYS A 344 -16.72 -2.25 30.25
C LYS A 344 -17.05 -3.30 31.30
N THR A 345 -17.73 -4.38 30.92
CA THR A 345 -18.07 -5.47 31.86
C THR A 345 -16.82 -6.10 32.48
N VAL A 346 -15.78 -6.38 31.68
CA VAL A 346 -14.52 -6.96 32.19
C VAL A 346 -13.78 -5.98 33.12
N ALA A 347 -13.85 -4.67 32.88
CA ALA A 347 -13.26 -3.67 33.75
C ALA A 347 -13.99 -3.55 35.10
N GLU A 348 -15.33 -3.64 35.08
CA GLU A 348 -16.16 -3.63 36.29
C GLU A 348 -15.97 -4.91 37.13
N ASP A 349 -15.90 -6.08 36.49
CA ASP A 349 -15.65 -7.35 37.18
C ASP A 349 -14.22 -7.43 37.76
N GLY A 350 -13.23 -6.84 37.08
CA GLY A 350 -11.85 -6.75 37.56
C GLY A 350 -11.67 -5.78 38.74
N ALA A 351 -12.53 -4.77 38.87
CA ALA A 351 -12.47 -3.79 39.96
C ALA A 351 -13.10 -4.31 41.26
N ASN A 352 -14.02 -5.29 41.20
CA ASN A 352 -14.79 -5.76 42.35
C ASN A 352 -14.31 -7.12 42.92
N GLY A 353 -13.29 -7.74 42.30
CA GLY A 353 -12.82 -9.09 42.61
C GLY A 353 -11.46 -9.19 43.31
N GLY A 354 -10.90 -8.10 43.84
CA GLY A 354 -9.70 -8.17 44.68
C GLY A 354 -10.04 -8.90 45.99
N PRO A 355 -9.48 -10.09 46.29
CA PRO A 355 -9.73 -10.77 47.55
C PRO A 355 -9.28 -9.86 48.69
N LYS A 356 -10.22 -9.45 49.54
CA LYS A 356 -9.90 -8.84 50.83
C LYS A 356 -9.19 -9.91 51.65
N ILE A 357 -7.86 -9.88 51.64
CA ILE A 357 -7.05 -10.64 52.59
C ILE A 357 -7.30 -9.98 53.93
N ASN A 358 -8.24 -10.51 54.70
CA ASN A 358 -8.35 -10.20 56.11
C ASN A 358 -7.13 -10.80 56.80
N VAL A 359 -6.17 -9.93 57.13
CA VAL A 359 -5.10 -10.27 58.06
C VAL A 359 -5.74 -10.13 59.45
N GLU A 360 -6.07 -11.25 60.08
CA GLU A 360 -6.40 -11.28 61.50
C GLU A 360 -5.08 -11.41 62.29
N ASP A 361 -4.92 -10.50 63.26
CA ASP A 361 -3.76 -10.37 64.17
C ASP A 361 -3.68 -11.48 65.22
#